data_AF-A0A439L1Y3-F1
#
_entry.id   AF-A0A439L1Y3-F1
#
_cell.length_a   1.000
_cell.length_b   1.000
_cell.length_c   1.000
_cell.angle_alpha   90.00
_cell.angle_beta   90.00
_cell.angle_gamma   90.00
#
_symmetry.space_group_name_H-M   'P 1'
#
loop_
_entity.id
_entity.type
_entity.pdbx_description
1 polymer ?
#
loop_
_entity_poly.entity_id
_entity_poly.type
_entity_poly.pdbx_seq_one_letter_code
_entity_poly.pdbx_strand_id
1 'polypeptide(L)'
;MTRDFLPEYSQMPVGSRYRPLFRLFAGSGWKYVRKDGAPVECDTASQAIEAAKECVKRILNPEIRAEQAAVIEDVLGVEAWQRERAGQAARDQQDAFGALIVRGRQILVEKRRQRA
;
A
#
# COMPACT_ATOMS: atom_id res chain seq x y z
N MET A 1 26.96 21.39 18.12
CA MET A 1 26.54 20.96 16.78
C MET A 1 25.03 20.73 16.82
N THR A 2 24.25 21.74 16.49
CA THR A 2 22.79 21.63 16.45
C THR A 2 22.39 20.69 15.32
N ARG A 3 21.55 19.72 15.66
CA ARG A 3 21.05 18.67 14.77
C ARG A 3 19.96 19.25 13.87
N ASP A 4 20.37 20.03 12.89
CA ASP A 4 19.44 20.71 11.99
C ASP A 4 19.02 19.77 10.86
N PHE A 5 18.35 18.68 11.25
CA PHE A 5 17.80 17.66 10.36
C PHE A 5 16.38 18.01 9.92
N LEU A 6 15.68 18.87 10.67
CA LEU A 6 14.30 19.23 10.38
C LEU A 6 14.23 20.35 9.34
N PRO A 7 13.24 20.30 8.43
CA PRO A 7 12.97 21.41 7.54
C PRO A 7 12.56 22.67 8.33
N GLU A 8 13.02 23.82 7.84
CA GLU A 8 12.65 25.14 8.35
C GLU A 8 11.69 25.84 7.40
N TYR A 9 10.80 26.64 7.97
CA TYR A 9 9.74 27.35 7.27
C TYR A 9 9.83 28.84 7.60
N SER A 10 9.66 29.67 6.59
CA SER A 10 9.64 31.13 6.74
C SER A 10 8.70 31.75 5.71
N GLN A 11 8.56 33.06 5.78
CA GLN A 11 7.80 33.85 4.84
C GLN A 11 8.60 35.09 4.46
N MET A 12 8.40 35.57 3.23
CA MET A 12 8.92 36.85 2.77
C MET A 12 7.76 37.78 2.42
N PRO A 13 7.63 38.96 3.04
CA PRO A 13 6.63 39.93 2.64
C PRO A 13 6.95 40.48 1.25
N VAL A 14 5.95 40.57 0.38
CA VAL A 14 6.03 41.17 -0.96
C VAL A 14 4.78 42.02 -1.17
N GLY A 15 4.94 43.35 -1.10
CA GLY A 15 3.81 44.28 -1.13
C GLY A 15 2.88 44.05 0.07
N SER A 16 1.59 43.82 -0.20
CA SER A 16 0.57 43.50 0.82
C SER A 16 0.39 41.99 1.06
N ARG A 17 1.27 41.16 0.51
CA ARG A 17 1.18 39.69 0.54
C ARG A 17 2.45 39.05 1.07
N TYR A 18 2.41 37.73 1.21
CA TYR A 18 3.49 36.92 1.74
C TYR A 18 3.84 35.79 0.78
N ARG A 19 5.14 35.60 0.52
CA ARG A 19 5.66 34.46 -0.24
C ARG A 19 6.19 33.39 0.71
N PRO A 20 5.73 32.14 0.58
CA PRO A 20 6.19 31.05 1.42
C PRO A 20 7.60 30.58 1.06
N LEU A 21 8.42 30.38 2.09
CA LEU A 21 9.81 29.95 2.00
C LEU A 21 10.03 28.67 2.83
N PHE A 22 10.87 27.77 2.31
CA PHE A 22 11.31 26.60 3.06
C PHE A 22 12.80 26.31 2.84
N ARG A 23 13.39 25.60 3.79
CA ARG A 23 14.75 25.07 3.73
C ARG A 23 14.70 23.63 4.24
N LEU A 24 15.21 22.66 3.48
CA LEU A 24 15.12 21.24 3.86
C LEU A 24 16.18 20.82 4.89
N PHE A 25 17.38 21.37 4.78
CA PHE A 25 18.52 21.05 5.65
C PHE A 25 19.26 22.33 6.02
N ALA A 26 19.83 22.41 7.22
CA ALA A 26 20.73 23.52 7.52
C ALA A 26 21.94 23.50 6.57
N GLY A 27 22.22 24.65 5.99
CA GLY A 27 23.24 24.81 4.94
C GLY A 27 22.67 24.84 3.51
N SER A 28 21.43 24.39 3.31
CA SER A 28 20.74 24.62 2.03
C SER A 28 20.18 26.04 1.93
N GLY A 29 20.11 26.59 0.72
CA GLY A 29 19.50 27.91 0.50
C GLY A 29 17.98 27.89 0.73
N TRP A 30 17.43 29.02 1.14
CA TRP A 30 15.98 29.22 1.20
C TRP A 30 15.37 29.11 -0.21
N LYS A 31 14.29 28.33 -0.33
CA LYS A 31 13.56 28.12 -1.58
C LYS A 31 12.14 28.65 -1.45
N TYR A 32 11.66 29.31 -2.51
CA TYR A 32 10.25 29.69 -2.63
C TYR A 32 9.40 28.48 -2.96
N VAL A 33 8.24 28.39 -2.34
CA VAL A 33 7.20 27.47 -2.80
C VAL A 33 6.67 27.96 -4.14
N ARG A 34 6.63 27.04 -5.11
CA ARG A 34 6.07 27.28 -6.44
C ARG A 34 4.93 26.32 -6.71
N LYS A 35 3.94 26.81 -7.44
CA LYS A 35 2.83 26.03 -7.99
C LYS A 35 2.75 26.36 -9.48
N ASP A 36 2.78 25.34 -10.33
CA ASP A 36 2.69 25.48 -11.79
C ASP A 36 3.73 26.46 -12.38
N GLY A 37 4.94 26.45 -11.82
CA GLY A 37 6.06 27.31 -12.25
C GLY A 37 6.06 28.74 -11.66
N ALA A 38 4.95 29.19 -11.07
CA ALA A 38 4.84 30.52 -10.46
C ALA A 38 5.07 30.49 -8.93
N PRO A 39 5.66 31.54 -8.33
CA PRO A 39 5.72 31.70 -6.88
C PRO A 39 4.31 31.77 -6.29
N VAL A 40 4.07 31.03 -5.20
CA VAL A 40 2.82 31.13 -4.46
C VAL A 40 2.82 32.44 -3.65
N GLU A 41 1.67 33.09 -3.58
CA GLU A 41 1.45 34.26 -2.73
C GLU A 41 0.25 33.99 -1.81
N CYS A 42 0.39 34.35 -0.54
CA CYS A 42 -0.61 34.20 0.49
C CYS A 42 -0.94 35.56 1.08
N ASP A 43 -2.18 35.73 1.56
CA ASP A 43 -2.63 37.01 2.11
C ASP A 43 -2.11 37.24 3.54
N THR A 44 -1.78 36.16 4.26
CA THR A 44 -1.25 36.25 5.63
C THR A 44 0.04 35.46 5.81
N ALA A 45 0.86 35.89 6.78
CA ALA A 45 2.10 35.21 7.15
C ALA A 45 1.84 33.74 7.59
N SER A 46 0.78 33.49 8.36
CA SER A 46 0.42 32.15 8.81
C SER A 46 0.07 31.23 7.63
N GLN A 47 -0.68 31.72 6.65
CA GLN A 47 -0.98 30.96 5.43
C GLN A 47 0.28 30.63 4.63
N ALA A 48 1.26 31.54 4.57
CA ALA A 48 2.53 31.25 3.92
C ALA A 48 3.29 30.13 4.66
N ILE A 49 3.36 30.16 5.99
CA ILE A 49 4.01 29.08 6.74
C ILE A 49 3.35 27.72 6.51
N GLU A 50 2.02 27.66 6.52
CA GLU A 50 1.30 26.41 6.24
C GLU A 50 1.50 25.93 4.79
N ALA A 51 1.50 26.85 3.82
CA ALA A 51 1.81 26.52 2.43
C ALA A 51 3.24 25.95 2.25
N ALA A 52 4.21 26.46 3.02
CA ALA A 52 5.57 25.93 3.05
C ALA A 52 5.63 24.50 3.62
N LYS A 53 4.91 24.24 4.72
CA LYS A 53 4.80 22.89 5.31
C LYS A 53 4.18 21.88 4.36
N GLU A 54 3.05 22.23 3.74
CA GLU A 54 2.37 21.35 2.78
C GLU A 54 3.24 21.07 1.55
N CYS A 55 3.99 22.07 1.08
CA CYS A 55 4.96 21.88 0.01
C CYS A 55 6.03 20.85 0.39
N VAL A 56 6.64 21.00 1.57
CA VAL A 56 7.68 20.08 2.06
C VAL A 56 7.12 18.67 2.29
N LYS A 57 5.92 18.55 2.86
CA LYS A 57 5.26 17.25 3.05
C LYS A 57 5.11 16.49 1.74
N ARG A 58 4.72 17.19 0.67
CA ARG A 58 4.54 16.60 -0.67
C ARG A 58 5.87 16.27 -1.35
N ILE A 59 6.95 16.99 -1.05
CA ILE A 59 8.30 16.68 -1.52
C ILE A 59 8.84 15.42 -0.82
N LEU A 60 8.66 15.32 0.49
CA LEU A 60 9.19 14.23 1.30
C LEU A 60 8.36 12.94 1.20
N ASN A 61 7.07 13.05 0.87
CA ASN A 61 6.18 11.92 0.65
C ASN A 61 5.77 11.85 -0.83
N PRO A 62 6.70 11.49 -1.75
CA PRO A 62 6.32 11.20 -3.12
C PRO A 62 5.35 10.01 -3.14
N GLU A 63 4.39 10.03 -4.06
CA GLU A 63 3.49 8.89 -4.27
C GLU A 63 4.31 7.64 -4.61
N ILE A 64 4.27 6.65 -3.72
CA ILE A 64 4.86 5.34 -3.98
C ILE A 64 3.95 4.67 -5.00
N ARG A 65 4.39 4.64 -6.26
CA ARG A 65 3.73 3.86 -7.29
C ARG A 65 4.09 2.40 -7.05
N ALA A 66 3.08 1.56 -6.85
CA ALA A 66 3.28 0.13 -6.97
C ALA A 66 3.64 -0.15 -8.43
N GLU A 67 4.89 -0.50 -8.68
CA GLU A 67 5.29 -1.10 -9.93
C GLU A 67 4.52 -2.44 -10.01
N GLN A 68 3.52 -2.50 -10.89
CA GLN A 68 2.89 -3.78 -11.20
C GLN A 68 3.95 -4.59 -11.95
N ALA A 69 4.61 -5.50 -11.23
CA ALA A 69 5.43 -6.52 -11.88
C ALA A 69 4.57 -7.18 -12.96
N ALA A 70 5.10 -7.30 -14.18
CA ALA A 70 4.43 -7.99 -15.26
C ALA A 70 3.98 -9.37 -14.75
N VAL A 71 2.75 -9.78 -15.10
CA VAL A 71 2.26 -11.13 -14.78
C VAL A 71 3.24 -12.13 -15.39
N ILE A 72 4.07 -12.74 -14.56
CA ILE A 72 5.05 -13.74 -14.99
C ILE A 72 4.26 -15.00 -15.30
N GLU A 73 4.42 -15.55 -16.50
CA GLU A 73 3.84 -16.85 -16.85
C GLU A 73 4.25 -17.90 -15.81
N ASP A 74 3.32 -18.78 -15.45
CA ASP A 74 3.55 -19.84 -14.45
C ASP A 74 4.46 -20.93 -15.03
N VAL A 75 5.76 -20.65 -15.09
CA VAL A 75 6.79 -21.56 -15.62
C VAL A 75 6.91 -22.84 -14.78
N LEU A 76 6.58 -22.76 -13.49
CA LEU A 76 6.68 -23.88 -12.56
C LEU A 76 5.40 -24.74 -12.50
N GLY A 77 4.34 -24.33 -13.21
CA GLY A 77 3.06 -25.05 -13.24
C GLY A 77 2.36 -25.12 -11.88
N VAL A 78 2.58 -24.12 -11.02
CA VAL A 78 2.02 -24.05 -9.67
C VAL A 78 0.50 -24.08 -9.68
N GLU A 79 -0.15 -23.44 -10.66
CA GLU A 79 -1.60 -23.48 -10.81
C GLU A 79 -2.10 -24.90 -11.14
N ALA A 80 -1.41 -25.61 -12.02
CA ALA A 80 -1.75 -26.98 -12.38
C ALA A 80 -1.61 -27.90 -11.15
N TRP A 81 -0.52 -27.75 -10.41
CA TRP A 81 -0.29 -28.48 -9.16
C TRP A 81 -1.35 -28.20 -8.09
N GLN A 82 -1.77 -26.94 -7.92
CA GLN A 82 -2.85 -26.58 -6.98
C GLN A 82 -4.19 -27.22 -7.38
N ARG A 83 -4.52 -27.23 -8.68
CA ARG A 83 -5.74 -27.89 -9.18
C ARG A 83 -5.72 -29.40 -8.95
N GLU A 84 -4.58 -30.05 -9.18
CA GLU A 84 -4.42 -31.48 -8.91
C GLU A 84 -4.55 -31.78 -7.42
N ARG A 85 -3.90 -31.01 -6.54
CA ARG A 85 -4.01 -31.18 -5.09
C ARG A 85 -5.43 -30.96 -4.57
N ALA A 86 -6.16 -29.98 -5.10
CA ALA A 86 -7.56 -29.77 -4.77
C ALA A 86 -8.44 -30.95 -5.23
N GLY A 87 -8.16 -31.50 -6.42
CA GLY A 87 -8.82 -32.70 -6.93
C GLY A 87 -8.52 -33.95 -6.09
N GLN A 88 -7.27 -34.11 -5.64
CA GLN A 88 -6.86 -35.17 -4.72
C GLN A 88 -7.58 -35.04 -3.38
N ALA A 89 -7.59 -33.85 -2.78
CA ALA A 89 -8.26 -33.58 -1.51
C ALA A 89 -9.77 -33.84 -1.59
N ALA A 90 -10.42 -33.55 -2.72
CA ALA A 90 -11.83 -33.86 -2.93
C ALA A 90 -12.10 -35.37 -3.03
N ARG A 91 -11.19 -36.13 -3.65
CA ARG A 91 -11.26 -37.61 -3.71
C ARG A 91 -10.99 -38.22 -2.34
N ASP A 92 -9.97 -37.74 -1.65
CA ASP A 92 -9.62 -38.16 -0.30
C ASP A 92 -10.75 -37.85 0.69
N GLN A 93 -11.43 -36.71 0.53
CA GLN A 93 -12.67 -36.42 1.26
C GLN A 93 -13.77 -37.42 0.92
N GLN A 94 -14.04 -37.73 -0.35
CA GLN A 94 -15.08 -38.69 -0.74
C GLN A 94 -14.79 -40.11 -0.24
N ASP A 95 -13.53 -40.54 -0.28
CA ASP A 95 -13.09 -41.83 0.27
C ASP A 95 -13.16 -41.85 1.80
N ALA A 96 -12.83 -40.75 2.47
CA ALA A 96 -13.03 -40.58 3.92
C ALA A 96 -14.51 -40.51 4.33
N PHE A 97 -15.38 -39.96 3.46
CA PHE A 97 -16.84 -39.91 3.63
C PHE A 97 -17.56 -41.22 3.22
N GLY A 98 -16.83 -42.33 3.05
CA GLY A 98 -17.39 -43.69 3.13
C GLY A 98 -18.15 -43.98 4.44
N ALA A 99 -18.12 -43.06 5.42
CA ALA A 99 -18.99 -43.00 6.59
C ALA A 99 -20.10 -41.94 6.42
N LEU A 100 -21.34 -42.42 6.27
CA LEU A 100 -22.56 -41.60 6.22
C LEU A 100 -22.74 -40.79 7.51
N ILE A 101 -22.99 -39.49 7.40
CA ILE A 101 -23.53 -38.70 8.52
C ILE A 101 -25.05 -38.70 8.41
N VAL A 102 -25.73 -39.39 9.33
CA VAL A 102 -27.19 -39.32 9.49
C VAL A 102 -27.49 -38.53 10.75
N ARG A 103 -28.20 -37.41 10.62
CA ARG A 103 -28.60 -36.50 11.72
C ARG A 103 -27.43 -36.02 12.61
N GLY A 104 -26.31 -35.60 12.01
CA GLY A 104 -25.20 -34.96 12.73
C GLY A 104 -24.26 -35.90 13.51
N ARG A 105 -24.39 -37.22 13.36
CA ARG A 105 -23.39 -38.21 13.81
C ARG A 105 -22.94 -39.11 12.66
N GLN A 106 -21.62 -39.33 12.56
CA GLN A 106 -21.02 -40.26 11.59
C GLN A 106 -21.37 -41.71 11.96
N ILE A 107 -21.85 -42.48 10.98
CA ILE A 107 -22.11 -43.90 11.09
C ILE A 107 -21.41 -44.62 9.92
N LEU A 108 -20.61 -45.62 10.26
CA LEU A 108 -19.90 -46.47 9.30
C LEU A 108 -20.89 -47.48 8.68
N VAL A 109 -21.05 -47.46 7.36
CA VAL A 109 -21.95 -48.40 6.67
C VAL A 109 -21.11 -49.47 5.98
N GLU A 110 -21.14 -50.68 6.54
CA GLU A 110 -20.51 -51.84 5.91
C GLU A 110 -21.35 -52.32 4.69
N LYS A 111 -20.70 -52.41 3.53
CA LYS A 111 -21.29 -53.01 2.33
C LYS A 111 -21.38 -54.52 2.49
N ARG A 112 -22.58 -55.06 2.72
CA ARG A 112 -22.83 -56.51 2.70
C ARG A 112 -22.93 -57.00 1.25
N ARG A 113 -21.99 -57.84 0.81
CA ARG A 113 -22.07 -58.58 -0.47
C ARG A 113 -23.25 -59.56 -0.42
N GLN A 114 -24.24 -59.40 -1.30
CA GLN A 114 -25.27 -60.40 -1.51
C GLN A 114 -24.69 -61.59 -2.30
N ARG A 115 -24.94 -62.80 -1.79
CA ARG A 115 -24.43 -64.09 -2.27
C ARG A 115 -25.18 -64.59 -3.51
N ALA A 116 -24.51 -65.42 -4.31
CA ALA A 116 -25.14 -66.55 -5.00
C ALA A 116 -24.81 -67.82 -4.19
#